data_AF-A0AAV5L0T6-F1
#
_entry.id   AF-A0AAV5L0T6-F1
#
_cell.length_a   1.000
_cell.length_b   1.000
_cell.length_c   1.000
_cell.angle_alpha   90.00
_cell.angle_beta   90.00
_cell.angle_gamma   90.00
#
_symmetry.space_group_name_H-M   'P 1'
#
loop_
_entity.id
_entity.type
_entity.pdbx_description
1 polymer ?
#
loop_
_entity_poly.entity_id
_entity_poly.type
_entity_poly.pdbx_seq_one_letter_code
_entity_poly.pdbx_strand_id
1 'polypeptide(L)'
;MELQLARLPCICTYRAHPLTEWVIQYKAKIPYISLPNILLDCPVIPEVLFEACSPVKLASWLNELIGDKALQEKQIVAAGKVMELICPSKRPVNNFGKQDTGLIISSYSPSMIAASTILGFVKP
;
A
#
# COMPACT_ATOMS: atom_id res chain seq x y z
N MET A 1 2.84 -4.54 -3.07
CA MET A 1 1.59 -3.88 -2.64
C MET A 1 0.39 -4.74 -2.92
N GLU A 2 0.22 -5.26 -4.14
CA GLU A 2 -0.89 -6.16 -4.54
C GLU A 2 -1.30 -7.21 -3.49
N LEU A 3 -0.34 -7.97 -2.94
CA LEU A 3 -0.63 -9.01 -1.94
C LEU A 3 -1.30 -8.46 -0.67
N GLN A 4 -0.90 -7.26 -0.23
CA GLN A 4 -1.50 -6.60 0.91
C GLN A 4 -2.89 -6.05 0.58
N LEU A 5 -3.11 -5.55 -0.64
CA LEU A 5 -4.44 -5.17 -1.11
C LEU A 5 -5.38 -6.38 -1.13
N ALA A 6 -4.86 -7.55 -1.50
CA ALA A 6 -5.57 -8.83 -1.50
C ALA A 6 -5.75 -9.45 -0.11
N ARG A 7 -5.26 -8.81 0.97
CA ARG A 7 -5.27 -9.32 2.35
C ARG A 7 -4.64 -10.70 2.47
N LEU A 8 -3.57 -10.95 1.73
CA LEU A 8 -2.85 -12.22 1.76
C LEU A 8 -1.62 -12.10 2.66
N PRO A 9 -1.40 -13.10 3.55
CA PRO A 9 -0.18 -13.14 4.33
C PRO A 9 1.02 -13.31 3.40
N CYS A 10 2.07 -12.54 3.62
CA CYS A 10 3.26 -12.54 2.77
C CYS A 10 4.54 -12.26 3.54
N ILE A 11 5.67 -12.49 2.88
CA ILE A 11 7.02 -12.25 3.39
C ILE A 11 7.75 -11.40 2.35
N CYS A 12 8.35 -10.30 2.80
CA CYS A 12 9.13 -9.44 1.93
C CYS A 12 10.58 -9.92 1.92
N THR A 13 11.08 -10.27 0.74
CA THR A 13 12.45 -10.79 0.60
C THR A 13 13.12 -10.12 -0.59
N TYR A 14 14.38 -9.73 -0.43
CA TYR A 14 15.15 -9.14 -1.50
C TYR A 14 16.63 -9.42 -1.31
N ARG A 15 17.32 -9.85 -2.38
CA ARG A 15 18.76 -10.05 -2.39
C ARG A 15 19.40 -9.02 -3.31
N ALA A 16 20.19 -8.11 -2.73
CA ALA A 16 20.96 -7.15 -3.48
C ALA A 16 22.42 -7.63 -3.64
N HIS A 17 23.18 -6.90 -4.47
CA HIS A 17 24.63 -7.03 -4.50
C HIS A 17 25.22 -6.50 -3.18
N PRO A 18 26.27 -7.13 -2.60
CA PRO A 18 26.83 -6.75 -1.30
C PRO A 18 27.30 -5.28 -1.23
N LEU A 19 27.82 -4.75 -2.35
CA LEU A 19 28.17 -3.32 -2.43
C LEU A 19 26.96 -2.41 -2.21
N THR A 20 25.80 -2.76 -2.78
CA THR A 20 24.56 -1.99 -2.65
C THR A 20 24.02 -2.09 -1.23
N GLU A 21 24.07 -3.29 -0.62
CA GLU A 21 23.71 -3.48 0.78
C GLU A 21 24.53 -2.58 1.70
N TRP A 22 25.85 -2.54 1.51
CA TRP A 22 26.72 -1.68 2.32
C TRP A 22 26.36 -0.19 2.21
N VAL A 23 26.07 0.28 0.99
CA VAL A 23 25.61 1.67 0.77
C VAL A 23 24.26 1.92 1.44
N ILE A 24 23.34 0.97 1.37
CA ILE A 24 22.03 1.08 2.01
C ILE A 24 22.20 1.11 3.53
N GLN A 25 22.98 0.21 4.12
CA GLN A 25 23.25 0.21 5.56
C GLN A 25 23.87 1.53 6.04
N TYR A 26 24.74 2.14 5.23
CA TYR A 26 25.35 3.43 5.57
C TYR A 26 24.40 4.63 5.42
N LYS A 27 23.46 4.60 4.46
CA LYS A 27 22.58 5.74 4.14
C LYS A 27 21.14 5.58 4.60
N ALA A 28 20.74 4.42 5.08
CA ALA A 28 19.37 4.13 5.51
C ALA A 28 19.03 4.96 6.75
N LYS A 29 18.08 5.88 6.58
CA LYS A 29 17.47 6.65 7.68
C LYS A 29 16.15 6.05 8.17
N ILE A 30 15.63 5.05 7.45
CA ILE A 30 14.32 4.44 7.68
C ILE A 30 14.56 2.99 8.12
N PRO A 31 13.90 2.50 9.19
CA PRO A 31 14.13 1.16 9.73
C PRO A 31 13.50 0.03 8.89
N TYR A 32 12.57 0.35 7.99
CA TYR A 32 11.83 -0.60 7.16
C TYR A 32 12.01 -0.32 5.67
N ILE A 33 11.97 -1.36 4.86
CA ILE A 33 12.08 -1.24 3.39
C ILE A 33 10.73 -1.51 2.71
N SER A 34 9.87 -2.36 3.27
CA SER A 34 8.56 -2.59 2.69
C SER A 34 7.62 -1.43 2.98
N LEU A 35 6.91 -0.96 1.95
CA LEU A 35 5.98 0.16 2.07
C LEU A 35 4.90 -0.05 3.16
N PRO A 36 4.29 -1.24 3.36
CA PRO A 36 3.35 -1.48 4.45
C PRO A 36 3.96 -1.25 5.84
N ASN A 37 5.20 -1.72 6.07
CA ASN A 37 5.88 -1.54 7.35
C ASN A 37 6.29 -0.09 7.58
N ILE A 38 6.70 0.63 6.53
CA ILE A 38 7.00 2.07 6.58
C ILE A 38 5.74 2.87 6.93
N LEU A 39 4.60 2.56 6.30
CA LEU A 39 3.34 3.27 6.52
C LEU A 39 2.78 3.06 7.94
N LEU A 40 2.98 1.87 8.50
CA LEU A 40 2.53 1.53 9.86
C LEU A 40 3.59 1.76 10.93
N ASP A 41 4.81 2.16 10.53
CA ASP A 41 6.00 2.26 11.37
C ASP A 41 6.20 1.05 12.30
N CYS A 42 5.92 -0.14 11.77
CA CYS A 42 5.85 -1.37 12.56
C CYS A 42 6.22 -2.59 11.68
N PRO A 43 6.97 -3.58 12.21
CA PRO A 43 7.37 -4.77 11.46
C PRO A 43 6.21 -5.78 11.38
N VAL A 44 5.18 -5.44 10.62
CA VAL A 44 4.01 -6.30 10.39
C VAL A 44 4.35 -7.46 9.48
N ILE A 45 5.04 -7.15 8.38
CA ILE A 45 5.48 -8.12 7.39
C ILE A 45 6.92 -8.48 7.73
N PRO A 46 7.26 -9.76 7.90
CA PRO A 46 8.65 -10.16 8.10
C PRO A 46 9.47 -9.81 6.86
N GLU A 47 10.55 -9.06 7.07
CA GLU A 47 11.49 -8.61 6.04
C GLU A 47 12.79 -9.43 6.16
N VAL A 48 13.08 -10.24 5.15
CA VAL A 48 14.33 -11.00 5.07
C VAL A 48 15.15 -10.44 3.91
N LEU A 49 16.05 -9.51 4.24
CA LEU A 49 16.74 -8.67 3.26
C LEU A 49 18.23 -8.97 3.18
N PHE A 50 18.77 -8.77 1.98
CA PHE A 50 20.18 -8.80 1.66
C PHE A 50 20.92 -10.07 2.14
N GLU A 51 21.99 -9.96 2.93
CA GLU A 51 22.71 -11.11 3.50
C GLU A 51 21.85 -11.98 4.43
N ALA A 52 20.82 -11.41 5.07
CA ALA A 52 19.89 -12.19 5.89
C ALA A 52 18.98 -13.10 5.05
N CYS A 53 18.89 -12.86 3.73
CA CYS A 53 18.19 -13.69 2.75
C CYS A 53 18.94 -15.01 2.51
N SER A 54 18.85 -15.87 3.52
CA SER A 54 19.32 -17.26 3.50
C SER A 54 18.13 -18.19 3.27
N PRO A 55 18.27 -19.22 2.39
CA PRO A 55 17.19 -20.15 2.09
C PRO A 55 16.64 -20.86 3.34
N VAL A 56 17.51 -21.16 4.32
CA VAL A 56 17.11 -21.80 5.58
C VAL A 56 16.22 -20.88 6.41
N LYS A 57 16.59 -19.60 6.53
CA LYS A 57 15.78 -18.60 7.25
C LYS A 57 14.45 -18.39 6.54
N LEU A 58 14.46 -18.27 5.22
CA LEU A 58 13.24 -18.13 4.43
C LEU A 58 12.29 -19.30 4.61
N ALA A 59 12.79 -20.54 4.55
CA ALA A 59 11.98 -21.74 4.77
C ALA A 59 11.39 -21.77 6.19
N SER A 60 12.19 -21.38 7.20
CA SER A 60 11.70 -21.26 8.58
C SER A 60 10.56 -20.25 8.69
N TRP A 61 10.75 -19.04 8.17
CA TRP A 61 9.74 -17.98 8.21
C TRP A 61 8.47 -18.36 7.43
N LEU A 62 8.61 -19.01 6.28
CA LEU A 62 7.47 -19.50 5.51
C LEU A 62 6.69 -20.58 6.28
N ASN A 63 7.39 -21.55 6.87
CA ASN A 63 6.74 -22.59 7.67
C ASN A 63 6.02 -22.00 8.88
N GLU A 64 6.63 -21.03 9.56
CA GLU A 64 6.02 -20.33 10.69
C GLU A 64 4.79 -19.53 10.25
N LEU A 65 4.88 -18.79 9.14
CA LEU A 65 3.77 -18.01 8.60
C LEU A 65 2.59 -18.90 8.17
N ILE A 66 2.86 -20.07 7.58
CA ILE A 66 1.83 -21.02 7.17
C ILE A 66 1.21 -21.71 8.39
N GLY A 67 2.00 -22.03 9.42
CA GLY A 67 1.56 -22.74 10.62
C GLY A 67 0.84 -21.86 11.64
N ASP A 68 1.23 -20.58 11.76
CA ASP A 68 0.69 -19.66 12.76
C ASP A 68 -0.43 -18.78 12.21
N LYS A 69 -1.68 -19.16 12.55
CA LYS A 69 -2.87 -18.38 12.21
C LYS A 69 -2.90 -17.00 12.87
N ALA A 70 -2.28 -16.82 14.04
CA ALA A 70 -2.24 -15.53 14.71
C ALA A 70 -1.35 -14.54 13.95
N LEU A 71 -0.23 -15.00 13.37
CA LEU A 71 0.60 -14.19 12.49
C LEU A 71 -0.14 -13.80 11.21
N GLN A 72 -0.87 -14.74 10.59
CA GLN A 72 -1.69 -14.45 9.42
C GLN A 72 -2.75 -13.39 9.72
N GLU A 73 -3.48 -13.53 10.82
CA GLU A 73 -4.52 -12.58 11.22
C GLU A 73 -3.94 -11.18 11.48
N LYS A 74 -2.78 -11.10 12.15
CA LYS A 74 -2.07 -9.83 12.36
C LYS A 74 -1.76 -9.14 11.02
N GLN A 75 -1.28 -9.90 10.03
CA GLN A 75 -1.00 -9.35 8.71
C GLN A 75 -2.26 -8.90 7.98
N ILE A 76 -3.37 -9.66 8.08
CA ILE A 76 -4.66 -9.29 7.47
C ILE A 76 -5.22 -8.01 8.08
N VAL A 77 -5.20 -7.89 9.40
CA VAL A 77 -5.68 -6.70 10.12
C VAL A 77 -4.83 -5.48 9.75
N ALA A 78 -3.52 -5.63 9.71
CA ALA A 78 -2.61 -4.57 9.33
C ALA A 78 -2.76 -4.17 7.85
N ALA A 79 -3.01 -5.12 6.96
CA ALA A 79 -3.34 -4.86 5.56
C ALA A 79 -4.54 -3.92 5.44
N GLY A 80 -5.57 -4.14 6.25
CA GLY A 80 -6.74 -3.26 6.35
C GLY A 80 -6.39 -1.82 6.73
N LYS A 81 -5.48 -1.63 7.69
CA LYS A 81 -4.99 -0.29 8.09
C LYS A 81 -4.20 0.39 6.96
N VAL A 82 -3.34 -0.37 6.28
CA VAL A 82 -2.58 0.15 5.13
C VAL A 82 -3.52 0.59 4.01
N MET A 83 -4.59 -0.17 3.75
CA MET A 83 -5.63 0.22 2.79
C MET A 83 -6.28 1.55 3.15
N GLU A 84 -6.59 1.77 4.42
CA GLU A 84 -7.19 3.01 4.90
C GLU A 84 -6.26 4.21 4.70
N LEU A 85 -4.95 4.04 4.91
CA LEU A 85 -3.95 5.08 4.72
C LEU A 85 -3.71 5.43 3.24
N ILE A 86 -3.73 4.43 2.36
CA ILE A 86 -3.45 4.62 0.93
C ILE A 86 -4.70 5.09 0.18
N CYS A 87 -5.89 4.70 0.62
CA CYS A 87 -7.13 5.10 -0.03
C CYS A 87 -7.30 6.62 0.14
N PRO A 88 -7.45 7.39 -0.96
CA PRO A 88 -7.75 8.79 -0.85
C PRO A 88 -9.04 8.94 -0.04
N SER A 89 -8.99 9.75 1.02
CA SER A 89 -10.20 10.16 1.74
C SER A 89 -11.25 10.54 0.70
N LYS A 90 -12.42 9.90 0.74
CA LYS A 90 -13.62 10.36 0.03
C LYS A 90 -13.97 11.74 0.60
N ARG A 91 -13.24 12.78 0.20
CA ARG A 91 -13.73 14.14 0.39
C ARG A 91 -15.03 14.17 -0.40
N PRO A 92 -16.20 14.42 0.23
CA PRO A 92 -17.33 14.84 -0.57
C PRO A 92 -16.83 16.07 -1.32
N VAL A 93 -16.81 15.98 -2.65
CA VAL A 93 -16.64 17.16 -3.51
C VAL A 93 -17.90 17.98 -3.29
N ASN A 94 -17.94 18.72 -2.17
CA ASN A 94 -19.01 19.63 -1.85
C ASN A 94 -18.49 21.05 -1.94
N ASN A 95 -19.17 21.79 -2.81
CA ASN A 95 -19.25 23.24 -2.90
C ASN A 95 -18.18 23.95 -3.73
N PHE A 96 -18.37 23.90 -5.05
CA PHE A 96 -18.36 25.14 -5.84
C PHE A 96 -19.75 25.36 -6.45
N GLY A 97 -20.41 26.44 -6.02
CA GLY A 97 -21.48 27.12 -6.76
C GLY A 97 -22.83 26.41 -6.88
N LYS A 98 -23.80 26.87 -6.09
CA LYS A 98 -25.23 26.84 -6.42
C LYS A 98 -25.45 27.21 -7.91
N GLN A 99 -26.11 26.33 -8.67
CA GLN A 99 -27.43 26.60 -9.26
C GLN A 99 -27.97 25.37 -10.02
N ASP A 100 -29.13 24.91 -9.56
CA ASP A 100 -30.24 24.25 -10.25
C ASP A 100 -29.94 23.51 -11.56
N THR A 101 -30.09 22.18 -11.59
CA THR A 101 -31.33 21.46 -11.96
C THR A 101 -31.02 19.95 -11.86
N GLY A 102 -31.97 19.16 -11.35
CA GLY A 102 -31.74 17.76 -11.02
C GLY A 102 -31.31 16.87 -12.18
N LEU A 103 -30.42 15.90 -11.90
CA LEU A 103 -30.35 14.55 -12.47
C LEU A 103 -29.21 13.75 -11.80
N ILE A 104 -29.60 12.82 -10.94
CA ILE A 104 -29.00 11.49 -10.66
C ILE A 104 -27.49 11.34 -10.93
N ILE A 105 -26.67 11.41 -9.86
CA ILE A 105 -25.20 11.27 -9.86
C ILE A 105 -24.73 9.79 -9.94
N SER A 106 -25.60 8.83 -10.29
CA SER A 106 -25.32 7.40 -10.06
C SER A 106 -24.60 6.64 -11.19
N SER A 107 -24.25 7.26 -12.32
CA SER A 107 -23.77 6.48 -13.48
C SER A 107 -22.90 7.28 -14.45
N TYR A 108 -21.86 7.93 -13.95
CA TYR A 108 -20.91 8.63 -14.81
C TYR A 108 -19.54 7.94 -14.86
N SER A 109 -19.16 7.47 -16.05
CA SER A 109 -17.81 6.97 -16.37
C SER A 109 -16.76 8.06 -16.13
N PRO A 110 -15.53 7.71 -15.68
CA PRO A 110 -14.42 8.66 -15.51
C PRO A 110 -14.17 9.55 -16.74
N SER A 111 -14.40 9.02 -17.95
CA SER A 111 -14.28 9.77 -19.21
C SER A 111 -15.28 10.92 -19.33
N MET A 112 -16.49 10.75 -18.81
CA MET A 112 -17.54 11.76 -18.90
C MET A 112 -17.35 12.88 -17.89
N ILE A 113 -16.80 12.58 -16.71
CA ILE A 113 -16.40 13.59 -15.72
C ILE A 113 -15.29 14.48 -16.30
N ALA A 114 -14.29 13.87 -16.95
CA ALA A 114 -13.22 14.62 -17.62
C ALA A 114 -13.77 15.52 -18.74
N ALA A 115 -14.63 14.98 -19.61
CA ALA A 115 -15.25 15.73 -20.71
C ALA A 115 -16.13 16.89 -20.20
N SER A 116 -16.96 16.64 -19.17
CA SER A 116 -17.78 17.65 -18.51
C SER A 116 -16.94 18.77 -17.91
N THR A 117 -15.82 18.43 -17.25
CA THR A 117 -14.92 19.41 -16.65
C THR A 117 -14.27 20.30 -17.70
N ILE A 118 -13.85 19.73 -18.83
CA ILE A 118 -13.27 20.49 -19.95
C ILE A 118 -14.30 21.42 -20.59
N LEU A 119 -15.52 20.92 -20.82
CA LEU A 119 -16.60 21.71 -21.44
C LEU A 119 -17.14 22.80 -20.53
N GLY A 120 -17.14 22.59 -19.21
CA GLY A 120 -17.55 23.57 -18.21
C GLY A 120 -16.48 24.60 -17.84
N PHE A 121 -15.24 24.42 -18.31
CA PHE A 121 -14.14 25.34 -18.03
C PHE A 121 -14.25 26.58 -18.92
N VAL A 122 -15.07 27.55 -18.50
CA VAL A 122 -15.08 28.89 -19.11
C VAL A 122 -13.81 29.61 -18.64
N LYS A 123 -12.90 29.87 -19.57
CA LYS A 123 -11.68 30.63 -19.33
C LYS A 123 -12.06 32.10 -18.98
N PRO A 124 -11.45 32.71 -17.96
CA PRO A 124 -11.69 34.11 -17.62
C PRO A 124 -11.23 35.07 -18.73
#